data_AF-A0A9X0XLV4-F1
#
_entry.id   AF-A0A9X0XLV4-F1
#
_cell.length_a   1.000
_cell.length_b   1.000
_cell.length_c   1.000
_cell.angle_alpha   90.00
_cell.angle_beta   90.00
_cell.angle_gamma   90.00
#
_symmetry.space_group_name_H-M   'P 1'
#
loop_
_entity.id
_entity.type
_entity.pdbx_description
1 polymer ?
#
loop_
_entity_poly.entity_id
_entity_poly.type
_entity_poly.pdbx_seq_one_letter_code
_entity_poly.pdbx_strand_id
1 'polypeptide(L)'
;MPSIWNSENVLEAIVGALDGVHLNNPQGHHFGRPFLTGYQLAIKVDAAHPEIRQALGPPNELGGEGTGVHHSFAQYLARELSRNIRRHVEADEWYPVQGRFLSNEHVTELRYRDAQGLPRTSSLTGTGFDLALFRLRGIDEGA
;
A
#
# COMPACT_ATOMS: atom_id res chain seq x y z
N MET A 1 15.04 0.50 -9.80
CA MET A 1 14.11 1.53 -10.31
C MET A 1 14.39 2.85 -9.59
N PRO A 2 14.59 3.96 -10.32
CA PRO A 2 14.61 5.30 -9.75
C PRO A 2 13.26 5.60 -9.10
N SER A 3 13.24 6.47 -8.08
CA SER A 3 11.98 6.80 -7.40
C SER A 3 11.26 7.93 -8.13
N ILE A 4 9.99 7.69 -8.47
CA ILE A 4 9.06 8.68 -9.07
C ILE A 4 8.23 9.42 -8.01
N TRP A 5 8.56 9.20 -6.72
CA TRP A 5 7.71 9.57 -5.58
C TRP A 5 7.25 11.03 -5.60
N ASN A 6 8.18 11.94 -5.88
CA ASN A 6 7.90 13.38 -5.93
C ASN A 6 7.42 13.84 -7.31
N SER A 7 7.93 13.25 -8.39
CA SER A 7 7.58 13.69 -9.75
C SER A 7 6.14 13.37 -10.12
N GLU A 8 5.58 12.31 -9.55
CA GLU A 8 4.23 11.82 -9.84
C GLU A 8 3.25 12.01 -8.67
N ASN A 9 3.57 12.89 -7.70
CA ASN A 9 2.73 13.16 -6.52
C ASN A 9 2.21 11.89 -5.81
N VAL A 10 3.07 10.88 -5.68
CA VAL A 10 2.67 9.54 -5.22
C VAL A 10 2.04 9.57 -3.82
N LEU A 11 2.50 10.46 -2.95
CA LEU A 11 1.92 10.63 -1.61
C LEU A 11 0.47 11.10 -1.67
N GLU A 12 0.14 12.03 -2.56
CA GLU A 12 -1.23 12.55 -2.70
C GLU A 12 -2.17 11.44 -3.18
N ALA A 13 -1.75 10.67 -4.18
CA ALA A 13 -2.51 9.51 -4.67
C ALA A 13 -2.72 8.46 -3.56
N ILE A 14 -1.71 8.21 -2.72
CA ILE A 14 -1.82 7.31 -1.57
C ILE A 14 -2.81 7.86 -0.54
N VAL A 15 -2.74 9.15 -0.20
CA VAL A 15 -3.67 9.77 0.76
C VAL A 15 -5.10 9.67 0.25
N GLY A 16 -5.35 9.99 -1.02
CA GLY A 16 -6.66 9.83 -1.65
C GLY A 16 -7.16 8.38 -1.63
N ALA A 17 -6.29 7.41 -1.92
CA ALA A 17 -6.62 5.99 -1.87
C ALA A 17 -6.99 5.50 -0.46
N LEU A 18 -6.29 5.98 0.58
CA LEU A 18 -6.54 5.63 1.98
C LEU A 18 -7.77 6.35 2.56
N ASP A 19 -8.04 7.58 2.11
CA ASP A 19 -9.26 8.31 2.47
C ASP A 19 -10.51 7.69 1.82
N GLY A 20 -10.39 7.25 0.56
CA GLY A 20 -11.44 6.58 -0.19
C GLY A 20 -11.67 5.10 0.19
N VAL A 21 -11.22 4.65 1.36
CA VAL A 21 -11.50 3.29 1.84
C VAL A 21 -12.96 3.18 2.27
N HIS A 22 -13.66 2.17 1.73
CA HIS A 22 -15.03 1.87 2.12
C HIS A 22 -15.08 1.40 3.57
N LEU A 23 -15.97 2.00 4.36
CA LEU A 23 -16.22 1.61 5.74
C LEU A 23 -17.43 0.68 5.79
N ASN A 24 -17.19 -0.59 6.12
CA ASN A 24 -18.26 -1.56 6.30
C ASN A 24 -19.17 -1.21 7.49
N ASN A 25 -18.63 -0.53 8.51
CA ASN A 25 -19.42 0.06 9.58
C ASN A 25 -19.39 1.60 9.46
N PRO A 26 -20.47 2.24 8.99
CA PRO A 26 -20.54 3.69 8.85
C PRO A 26 -20.46 4.45 10.19
N GLN A 27 -20.83 3.79 11.29
CA GLN A 27 -20.73 4.37 12.64
C GLN A 27 -19.28 4.38 13.16
N GLY A 28 -18.33 3.82 12.39
CA GLY A 28 -16.94 3.69 12.78
C GLY A 28 -16.67 2.48 13.67
N HIS A 29 -15.41 2.32 14.05
CA HIS A 29 -14.97 1.27 14.98
C HIS A 29 -13.97 1.91 15.96
N HIS A 30 -13.88 1.41 17.19
CA HIS A 30 -12.93 1.95 18.18
C HIS A 30 -11.45 1.76 17.77
N PHE A 31 -11.17 0.85 16.83
CA PHE A 31 -9.86 0.73 16.19
C PHE A 31 -9.61 1.78 15.09
N GLY A 32 -10.59 2.63 14.78
CA GLY A 32 -10.50 3.63 13.71
C GLY A 32 -10.72 3.03 12.31
N ARG A 33 -10.17 3.71 11.30
CA ARG A 33 -10.29 3.29 9.90
C ARG A 33 -9.45 2.02 9.62
N PRO A 34 -9.93 1.14 8.72
CA PRO A 34 -9.23 -0.08 8.37
C PRO A 34 -7.90 0.21 7.67
N PHE A 35 -6.94 -0.69 7.86
CA PHE A 35 -5.69 -0.69 7.09
C PHE A 35 -5.87 -1.36 5.74
N LEU A 36 -5.06 -0.94 4.76
CA LEU A 36 -4.88 -1.61 3.49
C LEU A 36 -3.54 -2.31 3.43
N THR A 37 -3.51 -3.50 2.82
CA THR A 37 -2.25 -4.13 2.40
C THR A 37 -1.60 -3.33 1.27
N GLY A 38 -0.29 -3.54 1.05
CA GLY A 38 0.40 -2.97 -0.12
C GLY A 38 -0.27 -3.31 -1.46
N TYR A 39 -0.89 -4.48 -1.60
CA TYR A 39 -1.64 -4.87 -2.80
C TYR A 39 -2.95 -4.09 -2.94
N GLN A 40 -3.75 -3.97 -1.86
CA GLN A 40 -4.98 -3.17 -1.90
C GLN A 40 -4.69 -1.69 -2.18
N LEU A 41 -3.61 -1.16 -1.61
CA LEU A 41 -3.16 0.20 -1.89
C LEU A 41 -2.79 0.35 -3.37
N ALA A 42 -2.00 -0.56 -3.92
CA ALA A 42 -1.61 -0.54 -5.33
C ALA A 42 -2.81 -0.65 -6.28
N ILE A 43 -3.78 -1.52 -5.98
CA ILE A 43 -5.02 -1.64 -6.75
C ILE A 43 -5.76 -0.30 -6.76
N LYS A 44 -5.92 0.35 -5.60
CA LYS A 44 -6.62 1.63 -5.51
C LYS A 44 -5.89 2.76 -6.22
N VAL A 45 -4.57 2.85 -6.03
CA VAL A 45 -3.73 3.86 -6.69
C VAL A 45 -3.74 3.64 -8.20
N ASP A 46 -3.57 2.41 -8.70
CA ASP A 46 -3.59 2.14 -10.15
C ASP A 46 -4.96 2.42 -10.78
N ALA A 47 -6.05 2.18 -10.04
CA ALA A 47 -7.40 2.45 -10.52
C ALA A 47 -7.68 3.95 -10.71
N ALA A 48 -7.15 4.80 -9.82
CA ALA A 48 -7.36 6.24 -9.84
C ALA A 48 -6.28 7.01 -10.63
N HIS A 49 -5.05 6.49 -10.61
CA HIS A 49 -3.82 7.11 -11.10
C HIS A 49 -2.95 6.10 -11.87
N PRO A 50 -3.44 5.50 -12.97
CA PRO A 50 -2.69 4.51 -13.73
C PRO A 50 -1.37 5.05 -14.31
N GLU A 51 -1.25 6.36 -14.49
CA GLU A 51 -0.04 7.07 -14.91
C GLU A 51 1.15 6.82 -13.98
N ILE A 52 0.92 6.69 -12.66
CA ILE A 52 1.99 6.45 -11.68
C ILE A 52 2.67 5.11 -11.95
N ARG A 53 1.87 4.07 -12.23
CA ARG A 53 2.42 2.76 -12.60
C ARG A 53 3.09 2.81 -13.96
N GLN A 54 2.55 3.55 -14.92
CA GLN A 54 3.16 3.72 -16.24
C GLN A 54 4.53 4.41 -16.17
N ALA A 55 4.69 5.40 -15.30
CA ALA A 55 5.94 6.15 -15.10
C ALA A 55 7.10 5.28 -14.57
N LEU A 56 6.83 4.14 -13.94
CA LEU A 56 7.88 3.19 -13.49
C LEU A 56 8.57 2.47 -14.64
N GLY A 57 7.95 2.45 -15.83
CA GLY A 57 8.43 1.71 -16.99
C GLY A 57 8.34 0.18 -16.86
N PRO A 58 8.50 -0.58 -17.95
CA PRO A 58 8.37 -2.03 -17.92
C PRO A 58 9.52 -2.73 -17.14
N PRO A 59 9.24 -3.82 -16.40
CA PRO A 59 7.92 -4.38 -16.10
C PRO A 59 7.26 -3.63 -14.92
N ASN A 60 6.07 -3.08 -15.15
CA ASN A 60 5.26 -2.36 -14.16
C ASN A 60 4.00 -3.14 -13.79
N GLU A 61 4.15 -4.45 -13.59
CA GLU A 61 3.05 -5.32 -13.18
C GLU A 61 2.49 -4.87 -11.84
N LEU A 62 1.16 -4.96 -11.67
CA LEU A 62 0.48 -4.60 -10.43
C LEU A 62 1.00 -5.42 -9.23
N GLY A 63 1.26 -6.71 -9.47
CA GLY A 63 1.71 -7.70 -8.47
C GLY A 63 2.75 -8.66 -9.04
N GLY A 64 3.43 -9.40 -8.14
CA GLY A 64 4.59 -10.23 -8.48
C GLY A 64 4.37 -11.74 -8.45
N GLU A 65 3.21 -12.22 -8.01
CA GLU A 65 2.97 -13.66 -7.92
C GLU A 65 2.66 -14.27 -9.28
N GLY A 66 3.35 -15.37 -9.62
CA GLY A 66 3.18 -16.08 -10.89
C GLY A 66 3.76 -15.35 -12.12
N THR A 67 4.18 -14.09 -12.00
CA THR A 67 4.74 -13.29 -13.11
C THR A 67 6.26 -13.38 -13.22
N GLY A 68 6.96 -13.89 -12.18
CA GLY A 68 8.43 -13.88 -12.11
C GLY A 68 9.03 -12.48 -11.91
N VAL A 69 8.20 -11.46 -11.69
CA VAL A 69 8.63 -10.07 -11.57
C VAL A 69 8.90 -9.72 -10.10
N HIS A 70 10.19 -9.55 -9.77
CA HIS A 70 10.66 -9.18 -8.43
C HIS A 70 10.43 -7.70 -8.05
N HIS A 71 9.87 -6.89 -8.95
CA HIS A 71 9.71 -5.43 -8.79
C HIS A 71 8.32 -4.96 -9.23
N SER A 72 7.27 -5.52 -8.63
CA SER A 72 5.88 -5.10 -8.90
C SER A 72 5.55 -3.71 -8.35
N PHE A 73 4.48 -3.10 -8.85
CA PHE A 73 3.95 -1.83 -8.38
C PHE A 73 3.57 -1.86 -6.89
N ALA A 74 2.95 -2.95 -6.43
CA ALA A 74 2.66 -3.14 -5.01
C ALA A 74 3.90 -3.13 -4.13
N GLN A 75 4.99 -3.78 -4.57
CA GLN A 75 6.26 -3.74 -3.86
C GLN A 75 6.90 -2.35 -3.89
N TYR A 76 6.83 -1.64 -5.03
CA TYR A 76 7.31 -0.27 -5.14
C TYR A 76 6.63 0.65 -4.12
N LEU A 77 5.28 0.69 -4.12
CA LEU A 77 4.52 1.56 -3.23
C LEU A 77 4.77 1.22 -1.75
N ALA A 78 4.68 -0.06 -1.38
CA ALA A 78 4.89 -0.48 0.01
C ALA A 78 6.30 -0.13 0.50
N ARG A 79 7.31 -0.33 -0.34
CA ARG A 79 8.71 -0.01 0.01
C ARG A 79 8.94 1.48 0.15
N GLU A 80 8.54 2.29 -0.82
CA GLU A 80 8.77 3.73 -0.78
C GLU A 80 7.94 4.39 0.33
N LEU A 81 6.68 3.98 0.54
CA LEU A 81 5.86 4.48 1.63
C LEU A 81 6.47 4.16 2.99
N SER A 82 6.93 2.91 3.20
CA SER A 82 7.59 2.52 4.44
C SER A 82 8.88 3.31 4.68
N ARG A 83 9.68 3.57 3.64
CA ARG A 83 10.88 4.41 3.73
C ARG A 83 10.54 5.85 4.10
N ASN A 84 9.49 6.42 3.52
CA ASN A 84 9.06 7.78 3.84
C ASN A 84 8.52 7.88 5.28
N ILE A 85 7.69 6.94 5.71
CA ILE A 85 7.22 6.86 7.11
C ILE A 85 8.41 6.81 8.06
N ARG A 86 9.37 5.90 7.81
CA ARG A 86 10.57 5.76 8.64
C ARG A 86 11.37 7.05 8.73
N ARG A 87 11.61 7.73 7.61
CA ARG A 87 12.37 8.99 7.58
C ARG A 87 11.73 10.07 8.45
N HIS A 88 10.41 10.24 8.36
CA HIS A 88 9.72 11.25 9.17
C HIS A 88 9.69 10.85 10.65
N VAL A 89 9.52 9.56 10.97
CA VAL A 89 9.62 9.06 12.36
C VAL A 89 11.02 9.30 12.93
N GLU A 90 12.09 9.03 12.19
CA GLU A 90 13.47 9.26 12.61
C GLU A 90 13.78 10.76 12.81
N ALA A 91 13.08 11.63 12.08
CA ALA A 91 13.20 13.09 12.17
C ALA A 91 12.26 13.74 13.19
N ASP A 92 11.43 12.95 13.90
CA ASP A 92 10.35 13.44 14.76
C ASP A 92 9.37 14.40 14.03
N GLU A 93 9.14 14.12 12.75
CA GLU A 93 8.24 14.87 11.89
C GLU A 93 6.89 14.14 11.73
N TRP A 94 5.81 14.92 11.70
CA TRP A 94 4.50 14.35 11.43
C TRP A 94 4.41 13.84 9.99
N TYR A 95 3.76 12.68 9.81
CA TYR A 95 3.49 12.10 8.50
C TYR A 95 2.04 11.58 8.43
N PRO A 96 1.30 11.86 7.34
CA PRO A 96 -0.15 11.58 7.26
C PRO A 96 -0.50 10.10 7.24
N VAL A 97 0.47 9.23 6.98
CA VAL A 97 0.26 7.79 6.86
C VAL A 97 1.02 7.07 7.97
N GLN A 98 0.41 6.03 8.52
CA GLN A 98 1.08 5.11 9.44
C GLN A 98 1.11 3.70 8.89
N GLY A 99 2.19 2.99 9.24
CA GLY A 99 2.41 1.59 8.89
C GLY A 99 2.16 0.67 10.10
N ARG A 100 1.67 -0.54 9.81
CA ARG A 100 1.66 -1.69 10.73
C ARG A 100 2.04 -2.95 9.95
N PHE A 101 2.27 -4.04 10.65
CA PHE A 101 2.47 -5.36 10.04
C PHE A 101 1.30 -6.28 10.35
N LEU A 102 0.87 -7.04 9.35
CA LEU A 102 0.12 -8.28 9.54
C LEU A 102 1.14 -9.42 9.62
N SER A 103 1.09 -10.18 10.72
CA SER A 103 1.91 -11.38 10.88
C SER A 103 1.61 -12.38 9.78
N ASN A 104 2.66 -12.95 9.18
CA ASN A 104 2.55 -13.96 8.14
C ASN A 104 2.49 -15.40 8.69
N GLU A 105 2.63 -15.61 10.01
CA GLU A 105 2.85 -16.92 10.65
C GLU A 105 1.82 -17.99 10.27
N HIS A 106 0.55 -17.59 10.11
CA HIS A 106 -0.55 -18.49 9.74
C HIS A 106 -1.30 -18.04 8.49
N VAL A 107 -0.73 -17.11 7.72
CA VAL A 107 -1.34 -16.63 6.48
C VAL A 107 -0.93 -17.55 5.34
N THR A 108 -1.87 -18.38 4.88
CA THR A 108 -1.62 -19.31 3.77
C THR A 108 -1.72 -18.62 2.42
N GLU A 109 -2.61 -17.64 2.28
CA GLU A 109 -2.86 -16.96 1.01
C GLU A 109 -3.62 -15.64 1.22
N LEU A 110 -3.31 -14.63 0.41
CA LEU A 110 -4.12 -13.42 0.28
C LEU A 110 -4.44 -13.15 -1.19
N ARG A 111 -5.74 -13.20 -1.52
CA ARG A 111 -6.26 -12.96 -2.86
C ARG A 111 -7.09 -11.68 -2.93
N TYR A 112 -6.93 -10.96 -4.02
CA TYR A 112 -7.59 -9.70 -4.31
C TYR A 112 -8.19 -9.75 -5.72
N ARG A 113 -9.05 -8.78 -6.01
CA ARG A 113 -9.47 -8.43 -7.36
C ARG A 113 -9.00 -7.02 -7.66
N ASP A 114 -8.37 -6.83 -8.83
CA ASP A 114 -8.06 -5.48 -9.29
C ASP A 114 -9.31 -4.77 -9.82
N ALA A 115 -9.14 -3.54 -10.32
CA ALA A 115 -10.23 -2.72 -10.84
C ALA A 115 -10.93 -3.36 -12.06
N GLN A 116 -10.28 -4.28 -12.77
CA GLN A 116 -10.83 -5.03 -13.89
C GLN A 116 -11.44 -6.37 -13.44
N GLY A 117 -11.44 -6.67 -12.14
CA GLY A 117 -11.96 -7.90 -11.56
C GLY A 117 -11.02 -9.09 -11.67
N LEU A 118 -9.80 -8.91 -12.19
CA LEU A 118 -8.82 -9.98 -12.38
C LEU A 118 -8.25 -10.40 -11.02
N PRO A 119 -8.09 -11.71 -10.77
CA PRO A 119 -7.54 -12.20 -9.52
C PRO A 119 -6.05 -11.81 -9.40
N ARG A 120 -5.67 -11.37 -8.20
CA ARG A 120 -4.29 -11.07 -7.82
C ARG A 120 -3.98 -11.81 -6.53
N THR A 121 -2.84 -12.48 -6.44
CA THR A 121 -2.40 -13.14 -5.21
C THR A 121 -1.15 -12.45 -4.68
N SER A 122 -1.05 -12.36 -3.36
CA SER A 122 0.09 -11.73 -2.71
C SER A 122 1.33 -12.61 -2.76
N SER A 123 2.36 -12.15 -3.47
CA SER A 123 3.68 -12.80 -3.51
C SER A 123 4.46 -12.82 -2.17
N LEU A 124 3.89 -12.31 -1.08
CA LEU A 124 4.54 -12.25 0.23
C LEU A 124 4.06 -13.33 1.20
N THR A 125 2.92 -14.00 0.95
CA THR A 125 2.45 -15.08 1.82
C THR A 125 3.38 -16.29 1.73
N GLY A 126 3.72 -16.89 2.88
CA GLY A 126 4.69 -17.99 2.95
C GLY A 126 6.17 -17.57 2.82
N THR A 127 6.45 -16.26 2.74
CA THR A 127 7.81 -15.72 2.82
C THR A 127 8.18 -15.35 4.26
N GLY A 128 9.48 -15.16 4.54
CA GLY A 128 9.96 -14.68 5.85
C GLY A 128 9.73 -13.18 6.11
N PHE A 129 8.95 -12.49 5.28
CA PHE A 129 8.64 -11.07 5.42
C PHE A 129 7.20 -10.87 5.90
N ASP A 130 7.02 -9.97 6.86
CA ASP A 130 5.69 -9.53 7.27
C ASP A 130 5.01 -8.65 6.22
N LEU A 131 3.69 -8.66 6.25
CA LEU A 131 2.85 -7.94 5.29
C LEU A 131 2.62 -6.51 5.77
N ALA A 132 3.18 -5.53 5.05
CA ALA A 132 2.98 -4.12 5.37
C ALA A 132 1.52 -3.69 5.15
N LEU A 133 0.99 -3.02 6.16
CA LEU A 133 -0.35 -2.44 6.24
C LEU A 133 -0.26 -0.93 6.39
N PHE A 134 -1.13 -0.18 5.72
CA PHE A 134 -1.14 1.28 5.74
C PHE A 134 -2.53 1.85 5.98
N ARG A 135 -2.61 2.94 6.74
CA ARG A 135 -3.82 3.79 6.86
C ARG A 135 -3.44 5.24 7.11
N LEU A 136 -4.39 6.15 6.91
CA LEU A 136 -4.24 7.53 7.38
C LEU A 136 -4.07 7.54 8.90
N ARG A 137 -3.09 8.32 9.38
CA ARG A 137 -2.94 8.63 10.79
C ARG A 137 -4.09 9.54 11.21
N GLY A 138 -4.76 9.21 12.31
CA GLY A 138 -5.76 10.11 12.89
C GLY A 138 -5.10 11.41 13.37
N ILE A 139 -5.78 12.54 13.24
CA ILE A 139 -5.27 13.85 13.71
C ILE A 139 -5.03 13.82 15.24
N ASP A 140 -5.74 12.95 15.98
CA ASP A 140 -5.66 12.83 17.44
C ASP A 140 -4.80 11.65 17.95
N GLU A 141 -4.16 10.87 17.07
CA GLU A 141 -3.32 9.73 17.48
C GLU A 141 -1.86 10.14 17.81
N GLY A 142 -1.64 11.42 18.13
CA GLY A 142 -0.35 12.04 18.41
C GLY A 142 -0.33 12.87 19.69
N ALA A 143 -0.85 12.32 20.79
CA ALA A 143 -0.67 12.82 22.15
C ALA A 143 -0.10 11.72 23.05
#